data_AF-A0AAD7JZF1-F1
#
_entry.id   AF-A0AAD7JZF1-F1
#
_cell.length_a   1.000
_cell.length_b   1.000
_cell.length_c   1.000
_cell.angle_alpha   90.00
_cell.angle_beta   90.00
_cell.angle_gamma   90.00
#
_symmetry.space_group_name_H-M   'P 1'
#
loop_
_entity.id
_entity.type
_entity.pdbx_description
1 polymer ?
#
loop_
_entity_poly.entity_id
_entity_poly.type
_entity_poly.pdbx_seq_one_letter_code
_entity_poly.pdbx_strand_id
1 'polypeptide(L)'
;YNDAMQRIDNQNEEDRKIAHLVLTWVTNAKRPWSFQEMREALAIEPGATQLDDDNMVDMEIMFSVCAGLVVHNGFGVRLVHYTTQEYLNAIQAGRFPDAQTDTTRTLLTFLAF
;
A
#
# COMPACT_ATOMS: atom_id res chain seq x y z
N TYR A 1 -1.66 -2.58 -17.48
CA TYR A 1 -1.07 -2.65 -16.13
C TYR A 1 0.39 -2.24 -16.10
N ASN A 2 1.25 -2.72 -17.03
CA ASN A 2 2.65 -2.28 -17.12
C ASN A 2 2.82 -0.75 -17.17
N ASP A 3 2.05 -0.05 -18.00
CA ASP A 3 2.13 1.42 -18.08
C ASP A 3 1.72 2.13 -16.78
N ALA A 4 0.81 1.53 -16.00
CA ALA A 4 0.42 2.07 -14.70
C ALA A 4 1.54 1.86 -13.68
N MET A 5 2.16 0.68 -13.68
CA MET A 5 3.33 0.41 -12.86
C MET A 5 4.54 1.28 -13.24
N GLN A 6 4.76 1.54 -14.52
CA GLN A 6 5.84 2.45 -14.96
C GLN A 6 5.56 3.89 -14.52
N ARG A 7 4.30 4.33 -14.57
CA ARG A 7 3.89 5.61 -13.99
C ARG A 7 4.19 5.66 -12.49
N ILE A 8 3.93 4.59 -11.76
CA ILE A 8 4.24 4.48 -10.33
C ILE A 8 5.74 4.62 -10.06
N ASP A 9 6.56 3.88 -10.82
CA ASP A 9 8.02 3.86 -10.64
C ASP A 9 8.71 5.20 -10.96
N ASN A 10 8.09 6.00 -11.82
CA ASN A 10 8.58 7.31 -12.27
C ASN A 10 8.19 8.47 -11.35
N GLN A 11 7.44 8.21 -10.27
CA GLN A 11 7.13 9.23 -9.27
C GLN A 11 8.38 9.58 -8.44
N ASN A 12 8.27 10.61 -7.60
CA ASN A 12 9.29 10.86 -6.59
C ASN A 12 9.42 9.66 -5.63
N GLU A 13 10.51 9.62 -4.87
CA GLU A 13 10.85 8.47 -4.04
C GLU A 13 9.77 8.13 -2.99
N GLU A 14 9.18 9.16 -2.40
CA GLU A 14 8.17 9.05 -1.34
C GLU A 14 6.84 8.51 -1.88
N ASP A 15 6.31 9.11 -2.96
CA ASP A 15 5.08 8.66 -3.62
C ASP A 15 5.21 7.24 -4.15
N ARG A 16 6.37 6.91 -4.73
CA ARG A 16 6.67 5.55 -5.20
C ARG A 16 6.67 4.56 -4.04
N LYS A 17 7.27 4.92 -2.90
CA LYS A 17 7.29 4.09 -1.70
C LYS A 17 5.88 3.84 -1.17
N ILE A 18 5.06 4.89 -1.07
CA ILE A 18 3.65 4.78 -0.64
C ILE A 18 2.88 3.85 -1.59
N ALA A 19 2.98 4.08 -2.90
CA ALA A 19 2.29 3.26 -3.89
C ALA A 19 2.69 1.77 -3.83
N HIS A 20 3.99 1.47 -3.65
CA HIS A 20 4.46 0.10 -3.51
C HIS A 20 3.99 -0.57 -2.21
N LEU A 21 3.98 0.15 -1.08
CA LEU A 21 3.45 -0.37 0.19
C LEU A 21 1.96 -0.69 0.06
N VAL A 22 1.17 0.26 -0.45
CA VAL A 22 -0.27 0.08 -0.64
C VAL A 22 -0.56 -1.10 -1.57
N LEU A 23 0.10 -1.19 -2.73
CA LEU A 23 -0.08 -2.31 -3.66
C LEU A 23 0.30 -3.63 -3.03
N THR A 24 1.39 -3.66 -2.26
CA THR A 24 1.84 -4.86 -1.54
C THR A 24 0.81 -5.33 -0.54
N TRP A 25 0.31 -4.42 0.30
CA TRP A 25 -0.66 -4.73 1.35
C TRP A 25 -1.98 -5.18 0.74
N VAL A 26 -2.53 -4.46 -0.22
CA VAL A 26 -3.80 -4.82 -0.86
C VAL A 26 -3.70 -6.16 -1.58
N THR A 27 -2.56 -6.47 -2.22
CA THR A 27 -2.34 -7.74 -2.93
C THR A 27 -2.25 -8.94 -1.97
N ASN A 28 -1.62 -8.76 -0.80
CA ASN A 28 -1.35 -9.85 0.14
C ASN A 28 -2.37 -9.97 1.28
N ALA A 29 -3.31 -9.03 1.41
CA ALA A 29 -4.25 -9.03 2.52
C ALA A 29 -5.30 -10.14 2.40
N LYS A 30 -5.52 -10.86 3.50
CA LYS A 30 -6.59 -11.88 3.60
C LYS A 30 -7.99 -11.27 3.68
N ARG A 31 -8.08 -10.02 4.12
CA ARG A 31 -9.29 -9.20 4.19
C ARG A 31 -8.99 -7.80 3.65
N PRO A 32 -9.99 -7.02 3.23
CA PRO A 32 -9.78 -5.63 2.85
C PRO A 32 -9.24 -4.83 4.03
N TRP A 33 -8.36 -3.88 3.72
CA TRP A 33 -7.93 -2.86 4.65
C TRP A 33 -8.97 -1.74 4.69
N SER A 34 -9.32 -1.27 5.87
CA SER A 34 -10.00 0.02 5.97
C SER A 34 -9.03 1.14 5.56
N PHE A 35 -9.57 2.25 5.07
CA PHE A 35 -8.75 3.42 4.77
C PHE A 35 -8.01 3.92 6.02
N GLN A 36 -8.66 3.88 7.18
CA GLN A 36 -8.07 4.30 8.45
C GLN A 36 -6.85 3.44 8.83
N GLU A 37 -7.00 2.11 8.83
CA GLU A 37 -5.89 1.19 9.16
C GLU A 37 -4.70 1.39 8.22
N MET A 38 -4.97 1.60 6.93
CA MET A 38 -3.92 1.82 5.95
C MET A 38 -3.22 3.17 6.13
N ARG A 39 -3.98 4.22 6.44
CA ARG A 39 -3.43 5.55 6.71
C ARG A 39 -2.55 5.56 7.96
N GLU A 40 -3.01 4.93 9.04
CA GLU A 40 -2.23 4.79 10.27
C GLU A 40 -0.96 3.95 10.03
N ALA A 41 -1.08 2.84 9.30
CA ALA A 41 0.07 1.98 8.98
C ALA A 41 1.12 2.69 8.09
N LEU A 42 0.69 3.58 7.18
CA LEU A 42 1.60 4.39 6.35
C LEU A 42 2.32 5.46 7.16
N ALA A 43 1.71 5.98 8.23
CA ALA A 43 2.31 6.97 9.12
C ALA A 43 3.34 6.37 10.11
N ILE A 44 3.41 5.04 10.21
CA ILE A 44 4.37 4.36 11.10
C ILE A 44 5.72 4.22 10.40
N GLU A 45 6.73 4.92 10.91
CA GLU A 45 8.11 4.61 10.59
C GLU A 45 8.61 3.38 11.37
N PRO A 46 9.39 2.48 10.75
CA PRO A 46 9.93 1.32 11.45
C PRO A 46 10.82 1.71 12.63
N GLY A 47 10.31 1.51 13.86
CA GLY A 47 11.01 1.89 15.10
C GLY A 47 10.50 3.18 15.75
N ALA A 48 9.48 3.82 15.18
CA ALA A 48 8.74 4.89 15.84
C ALA A 48 8.12 4.40 17.15
N THR A 49 7.80 5.33 18.07
CA THR A 49 7.06 5.03 19.31
C THR A 49 5.70 5.71 19.38
N GLN A 50 5.37 6.52 18.37
CA GLN A 50 4.13 7.28 18.24
C GLN A 50 3.76 7.38 16.75
N LEU A 51 2.48 7.56 16.46
CA LEU A 51 2.01 7.92 15.13
C LEU A 51 2.40 9.37 14.86
N ASP A 52 3.02 9.63 13.72
CA ASP A 52 3.25 10.98 13.24
C ASP A 52 2.03 11.45 12.46
N ASP A 53 1.16 12.22 13.12
CA ASP A 53 -0.06 12.76 12.51
C ASP A 53 0.23 13.67 11.32
N ASP A 54 1.43 14.28 11.25
CA ASP A 54 1.88 15.11 10.12
C ASP A 54 2.25 14.25 8.90
N ASN A 55 2.44 12.94 9.08
CA ASN A 55 2.77 11.97 8.03
C ASN A 55 1.55 11.16 7.54
N MET A 56 0.34 11.58 7.95
CA MET A 56 -0.90 10.95 7.51
C MET A 56 -1.18 11.23 6.03
N VAL A 57 -1.15 10.16 5.22
CA VAL A 57 -1.42 10.25 3.78
C VAL A 57 -2.91 10.52 3.52
N ASP A 58 -3.19 11.56 2.73
CA ASP A 58 -4.54 11.86 2.26
C ASP A 58 -5.09 10.79 1.32
N MET A 59 -6.41 10.61 1.36
CA MET A 59 -7.11 9.62 0.56
C MET A 59 -6.88 9.80 -0.94
N GLU A 60 -6.93 11.05 -1.41
CA GLU A 60 -6.70 11.38 -2.82
C GLU A 60 -5.27 11.10 -3.25
N ILE A 61 -4.29 11.39 -2.38
CA ILE A 61 -2.88 11.10 -2.63
C ILE A 61 -2.69 9.60 -2.77
N MET A 62 -3.20 8.80 -1.82
CA MET A 62 -3.05 7.35 -1.82
C MET A 62 -3.56 6.70 -3.13
N PHE A 63 -4.71 7.13 -3.65
CA PHE A 63 -5.24 6.60 -4.92
C PHE A 63 -4.52 7.15 -6.16
N SER A 64 -4.15 8.43 -6.12
CA SER A 64 -3.41 9.09 -7.19
C SER A 64 -2.06 8.40 -7.41
N VAL A 65 -1.29 8.19 -6.34
CA VAL A 65 0.04 7.59 -6.43
C VAL A 65 0.00 6.12 -6.85
N CYS A 66 -1.12 5.44 -6.64
CA CYS A 66 -1.35 4.07 -7.12
C CYS A 66 -1.78 3.99 -8.61
N ALA A 67 -1.75 5.11 -9.35
CA ALA A 67 -2.12 5.18 -10.78
C ALA A 67 -3.50 4.55 -11.10
N GLY A 68 -4.45 4.65 -10.18
CA GLY A 68 -5.80 4.10 -10.32
C GLY A 68 -5.89 2.57 -10.25
N LEU A 69 -4.82 1.88 -9.83
CA LEU A 69 -4.85 0.42 -9.61
C LEU A 69 -5.62 0.04 -8.34
N VAL A 70 -5.84 1.00 -7.46
CA VAL A 70 -6.49 0.84 -6.17
C VAL A 70 -7.72 1.74 -6.12
N VAL A 71 -8.79 1.24 -5.51
CA VAL A 71 -10.05 1.94 -5.29
C VAL A 71 -10.50 1.73 -3.84
N HIS A 72 -11.25 2.69 -3.31
CA HIS A 72 -12.00 2.51 -2.07
C HIS A 72 -13.48 2.42 -2.36
N ASN A 73 -14.07 1.29 -1.98
CA ASN A 73 -15.52 1.15 -1.91
C ASN A 73 -15.92 1.15 -0.43
N GLY A 74 -17.22 1.23 -0.12
CA GLY A 74 -17.70 1.22 1.28
C GLY A 74 -17.29 0.00 2.12
N PHE A 75 -16.53 -0.95 1.55
CA PHE A 75 -15.96 -2.12 2.20
C PHE A 75 -14.43 -2.08 2.33
N GLY A 76 -13.79 -0.94 2.05
CA GLY A 76 -12.35 -0.73 2.22
C GLY A 76 -11.57 -0.57 0.91
N VAL A 77 -10.25 -0.54 1.05
CA VAL A 77 -9.26 -0.37 -0.02
C VAL A 77 -9.03 -1.69 -0.73
N ARG A 78 -9.17 -1.69 -2.07
CA ARG A 78 -9.10 -2.90 -2.92
C ARG A 78 -8.49 -2.58 -4.28
N LEU A 79 -8.06 -3.60 -5.01
CA LEU A 79 -7.67 -3.45 -6.40
C LEU A 79 -8.88 -3.14 -7.28
N VAL A 80 -8.65 -2.36 -8.34
CA VAL A 80 -9.70 -1.90 -9.27
C VAL A 80 -10.40 -3.05 -10.01
N HIS A 81 -9.71 -4.17 -10.23
CA HIS A 81 -10.27 -5.33 -10.90
C HIS A 81 -9.56 -6.64 -10.50
N TYR A 82 -10.22 -7.79 -10.64
CA TYR A 82 -9.61 -9.10 -10.32
C TYR A 82 -8.38 -9.40 -11.20
N THR A 83 -8.37 -8.95 -12.45
CA THR A 83 -7.20 -9.10 -13.33
C THR A 83 -5.99 -8.28 -12.85
N THR A 84 -6.21 -7.23 -12.06
CA THR A 84 -5.14 -6.48 -11.40
C THR A 84 -4.49 -7.34 -10.31
N GLN A 85 -5.27 -8.14 -9.58
CA GLN A 85 -4.75 -9.12 -8.62
C GLN A 85 -3.89 -10.17 -9.32
N GLU A 86 -4.38 -10.74 -10.42
CA GLU A 86 -3.61 -11.73 -11.20
C GLU A 86 -2.29 -11.16 -11.70
N TYR A 87 -2.32 -9.94 -12.23
CA TYR A 87 -1.14 -9.23 -12.68
C TYR A 87 -0.13 -8.99 -11.55
N LEU A 88 -0.58 -8.46 -10.40
CA LEU A 88 0.31 -8.18 -9.26
C LEU A 88 0.87 -9.48 -8.66
N ASN A 89 0.06 -10.53 -8.54
CA ASN A 89 0.51 -11.85 -8.10
C ASN A 89 1.62 -12.44 -8.99
N ALA A 90 1.57 -12.18 -10.30
CA ALA A 90 2.57 -12.67 -11.24
C ALA A 90 3.92 -11.94 -11.11
N ILE A 91 3.91 -10.66 -10.71
CA ILE A 91 5.13 -9.83 -10.66
C ILE A 91 5.69 -9.62 -9.25
N GLN A 92 4.90 -9.87 -8.20
CA GLN A 92 5.28 -9.53 -6.83
C GLN A 92 6.56 -10.21 -6.36
N ALA A 93 6.84 -11.45 -6.78
CA ALA A 93 8.05 -12.17 -6.36
C ALA A 93 9.34 -11.49 -6.86
N GLY A 94 9.28 -10.81 -8.02
CA GLY A 94 10.43 -10.09 -8.57
C GLY A 94 10.48 -8.62 -8.16
N ARG A 95 9.33 -8.03 -7.78
CA ARG A 95 9.22 -6.59 -7.52
C ARG A 95 9.09 -6.22 -6.05
N PHE A 96 8.55 -7.12 -5.24
CA PHE A 96 8.29 -6.95 -3.80
C PHE A 96 8.76 -8.19 -3.02
N PRO A 97 10.06 -8.54 -3.08
CA PRO A 97 10.56 -9.78 -2.47
C PRO A 97 10.34 -9.83 -0.95
N ASP A 98 10.43 -8.69 -0.27
CA ASP A 98 10.27 -8.57 1.19
C ASP A 98 8.85 -8.17 1.61
N ALA A 99 7.89 -8.20 0.67
CA ALA A 99 6.49 -7.79 0.87
C ALA A 99 5.87 -8.29 2.18
N GLN A 100 5.99 -9.60 2.43
CA GLN A 100 5.37 -10.22 3.61
C GLN A 100 6.08 -9.83 4.90
N THR A 101 7.40 -9.70 4.88
CA THR A 101 8.22 -9.29 6.02
C THR A 101 7.91 -7.86 6.41
N ASP A 102 7.86 -6.94 5.43
CA ASP A 102 7.58 -5.53 5.64
C ASP A 102 6.14 -5.30 6.12
N THR A 103 5.18 -6.00 5.51
CA THR A 103 3.77 -5.97 5.96
C THR A 103 3.65 -6.46 7.40
N THR A 104 4.30 -7.58 7.72
CA THR A 104 4.23 -8.18 9.06
C THR A 104 4.89 -7.28 10.10
N ARG A 105 6.03 -6.65 9.79
CA ARG A 105 6.72 -5.70 10.68
C ARG A 105 5.87 -4.46 10.94
N THR A 106 5.25 -3.91 9.90
CA THR A 106 4.38 -2.73 10.03
C THR A 106 3.16 -3.05 10.89
N LEU A 107 2.49 -4.18 10.61
CA LEU A 107 1.35 -4.65 11.40
C LEU A 107 1.71 -4.99 12.86
N LEU A 108 2.86 -5.61 13.10
CA LEU A 108 3.35 -5.89 14.46
C LEU A 108 3.64 -4.61 15.23
N THR A 109 4.18 -3.60 14.56
CA THR A 109 4.46 -2.29 15.16
C THR A 109 3.15 -1.58 15.47
N PHE A 110 2.19 -1.59 14.54
CA PHE A 110 0.84 -1.08 14.75
C PHE A 110 0.12 -1.75 15.94
N LEU A 111 0.19 -3.08 16.06
CA LEU A 111 -0.42 -3.83 17.17
C LEU A 111 0.31 -3.68 18.51
N ALA A 112 1.56 -3.20 18.50
CA ALA A 112 2.34 -2.96 19.71
C ALA A 112 2.12 -1.54 20.28
N PHE A 113 1.38 -0.68 19.58
CA PHE A 113 0.84 0.58 20.06
C PHE A 113 -0.57 0.40 20.62
#